data_AF-A0A7S0URE3-F1
#
_entry.id   AF-A0A7S0URE3-F1
#
_cell.length_a   1.000
_cell.length_b   1.000
_cell.length_c   1.000
_cell.angle_alpha   90.00
_cell.angle_beta   90.00
_cell.angle_gamma   90.00
#
_symmetry.space_group_name_H-M   'P 1'
#
loop_
_entity.id
_entity.type
_entity.pdbx_description
1 polymer ?
#
loop_
_entity_poly.entity_id
_entity_poly.type
_entity_poly.pdbx_seq_one_letter_code
_entity_poly.pdbx_strand_id
1 'polypeptide(L)'
;RMNRVAAGALAFCNSLYLVIAICCLITFGSDLDADVLNNFSVDAMAPLAGPVLAYGIAVSVRIGYFLSLIGSFALCMYPLKHCCLEALLRKKYHTIGAVAAESHPITLPLTVALTVGMYFVAAYVPSIWLLLSLVGSAAATLMAFIFPGAATFMVCRNARRSHRWRRIAAVFVVILGGLLFINGFLTFLV
;
A
#
# COMPACT_ATOMS: atom_id res chain seq x y z
N ARG A 1 -5.41 -12.94 -23.20
CA ARG A 1 -4.50 -11.80 -23.50
C ARG A 1 -4.25 -10.97 -22.23
N MET A 2 -5.29 -10.52 -21.51
CA MET A 2 -5.17 -9.78 -20.25
C MET A 2 -4.27 -10.46 -19.18
N ASN A 3 -4.42 -11.78 -18.95
CA ASN A 3 -3.59 -12.48 -17.95
C ASN A 3 -2.08 -12.47 -18.28
N ARG A 4 -1.71 -12.49 -19.56
CA ARG A 4 -0.28 -12.43 -19.96
C ARG A 4 0.31 -11.05 -19.70
N VAL A 5 -0.48 -9.99 -19.93
CA VAL A 5 -0.08 -8.61 -19.64
C VAL A 5 0.06 -8.41 -18.13
N ALA A 6 -0.92 -8.87 -17.34
CA ALA A 6 -0.86 -8.80 -15.88
C ALA A 6 0.35 -9.58 -15.32
N ALA A 7 0.58 -10.80 -15.79
CA ALA A 7 1.75 -11.58 -15.38
C ALA A 7 3.07 -10.91 -15.75
N GLY A 8 3.17 -10.33 -16.96
CA GLY A 8 4.35 -9.58 -17.39
C GLY A 8 4.61 -8.35 -16.52
N ALA A 9 3.57 -7.57 -16.21
CA ALA A 9 3.68 -6.40 -15.34
C ALA A 9 4.08 -6.77 -13.90
N LEU A 10 3.50 -7.84 -13.35
CA LEU A 10 3.85 -8.33 -12.02
C LEU A 10 5.30 -8.84 -11.96
N ALA A 11 5.74 -9.59 -12.98
CA ALA A 11 7.12 -10.08 -13.06
C ALA A 11 8.12 -8.92 -13.15
N PHE A 12 7.82 -7.91 -13.98
CA PHE A 12 8.65 -6.72 -14.11
C PHE A 12 8.73 -5.94 -12.80
N CYS A 13 7.58 -5.67 -12.17
CA CYS A 13 7.49 -4.98 -10.88
C CYS A 13 8.30 -5.72 -9.79
N ASN A 14 8.11 -7.04 -9.68
CA ASN A 14 8.86 -7.88 -8.75
C ASN A 14 10.37 -7.85 -9.02
N SER A 15 10.78 -7.89 -10.29
CA SER A 15 12.20 -7.80 -10.64
C SER A 15 12.82 -6.46 -10.25
N LEU A 16 12.10 -5.35 -10.44
CA LEU A 16 12.57 -4.03 -10.02
C LEU A 16 12.72 -3.95 -8.50
N TYR A 17 11.74 -4.44 -7.73
CA TYR A 17 11.86 -4.46 -6.28
C TYR A 17 13.05 -5.30 -5.80
N LEU A 18 13.29 -6.47 -6.41
CA LEU A 18 14.44 -7.31 -6.07
C LEU A 18 15.76 -6.63 -6.40
N VAL A 19 15.88 -6.02 -7.58
CA VAL A 19 17.11 -5.31 -7.97
C VAL A 19 17.39 -4.16 -7.02
N ILE A 20 16.38 -3.34 -6.69
CA ILE A 20 16.53 -2.24 -5.74
C ILE A 20 16.96 -2.76 -4.36
N ALA A 21 16.29 -3.80 -3.86
CA ALA A 21 16.62 -4.39 -2.55
C ALA A 21 18.06 -4.93 -2.49
N ILE A 22 18.49 -5.67 -3.52
CA ILE A 22 19.86 -6.20 -3.61
C ILE A 22 20.87 -5.05 -3.67
N CYS A 23 20.63 -4.01 -4.47
CA CYS A 23 21.51 -2.86 -4.55
C CYS A 23 21.62 -2.12 -3.20
N CYS A 24 20.51 -1.92 -2.50
CA CYS A 24 20.50 -1.31 -1.17
C CYS A 24 21.29 -2.15 -0.15
N LEU A 25 21.10 -3.46 -0.16
CA LEU A 25 21.84 -4.38 0.74
C LEU A 25 23.35 -4.37 0.44
N ILE A 26 23.76 -4.34 -0.82
CA ILE A 26 25.18 -4.27 -1.19
C ILE A 26 25.78 -2.91 -0.80
N THR A 27 25.00 -1.83 -0.90
CA THR A 27 25.49 -0.46 -0.67
C THR A 27 25.59 -0.13 0.82
N PHE A 28 24.57 -0.48 1.61
CA PHE A 28 24.47 -0.10 3.03
C PHE A 28 24.80 -1.25 3.99
N GLY A 29 24.82 -2.50 3.52
CA GLY A 29 25.22 -3.65 4.33
C GLY A 29 24.40 -3.79 5.62
N SER A 30 25.09 -3.87 6.75
CA SER A 30 24.50 -4.00 8.09
C SER A 30 23.85 -2.73 8.62
N ASP A 31 24.15 -1.57 8.02
CA ASP A 31 23.67 -0.27 8.51
C ASP A 31 22.38 0.17 7.81
N LEU A 32 21.72 -0.72 7.05
CA LEU A 32 20.46 -0.45 6.37
C LEU A 32 19.33 -0.21 7.37
N ASP A 33 18.83 1.02 7.43
CA ASP A 33 17.66 1.36 8.24
C ASP A 33 16.37 0.84 7.59
N ALA A 34 15.32 0.67 8.41
CA ALA A 34 14.01 0.24 7.95
C ALA A 34 13.37 1.25 6.97
N ASP A 35 13.71 2.53 7.13
CA ASP A 35 13.47 3.55 6.10
C ASP A 35 14.76 3.80 5.33
N VAL A 36 14.85 3.18 4.15
CA VAL A 36 16.03 3.29 3.28
C VAL A 36 16.35 4.74 2.92
N LEU A 37 15.37 5.66 2.92
CA LEU A 37 15.63 7.07 2.62
C LEU A 37 16.51 7.78 3.67
N ASN A 38 16.50 7.31 4.91
CA ASN A 38 17.37 7.84 5.96
C ASN A 38 18.85 7.54 5.68
N ASN A 39 19.13 6.41 5.04
CA ASN A 39 20.47 6.01 4.63
C ASN A 39 21.01 6.82 3.44
N PHE A 40 20.16 7.47 2.65
CA PHE A 40 20.57 8.43 1.62
C PHE A 40 20.91 9.81 2.24
N SER A 41 21.79 9.81 3.25
CA SER A 41 22.30 11.01 3.91
C SER A 41 23.68 11.40 3.39
N VAL A 42 24.05 12.68 3.58
CA VAL A 42 25.36 13.20 3.13
C VAL A 42 26.51 12.44 3.79
N ASP A 43 26.34 12.04 5.05
CA ASP A 43 27.36 11.32 5.83
C ASP A 43 27.58 9.89 5.34
N ALA A 44 26.50 9.19 4.95
CA ALA A 44 26.58 7.85 4.40
C ALA A 44 27.12 7.84 2.96
N MET A 45 26.93 8.92 2.20
CA MET A 45 27.35 9.04 0.80
C MET A 45 28.72 9.70 0.60
N ALA A 46 29.20 10.48 1.58
CA ALA A 46 30.52 11.10 1.56
C ALA A 46 31.67 10.11 1.31
N PRO A 47 31.73 8.90 1.93
CA PRO A 47 32.80 7.94 1.67
C PRO A 47 32.71 7.26 0.29
N LEU A 48 31.57 7.32 -0.40
CA LEU A 48 31.33 6.65 -1.68
C LEU A 48 31.55 7.56 -2.90
N ALA A 49 31.18 8.83 -2.82
CA ALA A 49 31.14 9.75 -3.97
C ALA A 49 31.87 11.09 -3.75
N GLY A 50 32.35 11.37 -2.54
CA GLY A 50 32.90 12.68 -2.16
C GLY A 50 31.81 13.69 -1.75
N PRO A 51 32.17 14.72 -0.94
CA PRO A 51 31.20 15.53 -0.19
C PRO A 51 30.24 16.35 -1.07
N VAL A 52 30.70 16.85 -2.22
CA VAL A 52 29.87 17.69 -3.12
C VAL A 52 28.85 16.85 -3.89
N LEU A 53 29.26 15.69 -4.41
CA LEU A 53 28.37 14.78 -5.15
C LEU A 53 27.37 14.10 -4.20
N ALA A 54 27.81 13.72 -2.99
CA ALA A 54 26.94 13.18 -1.95
C ALA A 54 25.78 14.12 -1.61
N TYR A 55 26.06 15.43 -1.45
CA TYR A 55 25.03 16.43 -1.22
C TYR A 55 24.04 16.54 -2.40
N GLY A 56 24.56 16.61 -3.63
CA GLY A 56 23.73 16.70 -4.83
C GLY A 56 22.79 15.49 -4.99
N ILE A 57 23.27 14.28 -4.72
CA ILE A 57 22.47 13.05 -4.82
C ILE A 57 21.41 13.01 -3.72
N ALA A 58 21.78 13.27 -2.46
CA ALA A 58 20.86 13.24 -1.33
C ALA A 58 19.70 14.24 -1.51
N VAL A 59 20.02 15.47 -1.95
CA VAL A 59 19.00 16.49 -2.23
C VAL A 59 18.12 16.09 -3.41
N SER A 60 18.71 15.58 -4.49
CA SER A 60 17.96 15.17 -5.70
C SER A 60 16.99 14.03 -5.43
N VAL A 61 17.42 13.01 -4.66
CA VAL A 61 16.57 11.87 -4.26
C VAL A 61 15.40 12.36 -3.40
N ARG A 62 15.67 13.23 -2.42
CA ARG A 62 14.63 13.79 -1.54
C ARG A 62 13.62 14.65 -2.30
N ILE A 63 14.07 15.48 -3.23
CA ILE A 63 13.18 16.29 -4.09
C ILE A 63 12.33 15.39 -4.98
N GLY A 64 12.94 14.38 -5.62
CA GLY A 64 12.22 13.44 -6.48
C GLY A 64 11.14 12.68 -5.71
N TYR A 65 11.46 12.22 -4.49
CA TYR A 65 10.51 11.57 -3.61
C TYR A 65 9.39 12.52 -3.16
N PHE A 66 9.73 13.75 -2.74
CA PHE A 66 8.75 14.76 -2.36
C PHE A 66 7.74 15.04 -3.48
N LEU A 67 8.23 15.20 -4.71
CA LEU A 67 7.37 15.43 -5.87
C LEU A 67 6.48 14.21 -6.16
N SER A 68 7.04 13.00 -6.06
CA SER A 68 6.29 11.75 -6.22
C SER A 68 5.18 11.59 -5.17
N LEU A 69 5.45 11.97 -3.91
CA LEU A 69 4.48 11.94 -2.83
C LEU A 69 3.33 12.92 -3.04
N ILE A 70 3.61 14.15 -3.47
CA ILE A 70 2.55 15.13 -3.77
C ILE A 70 1.61 14.60 -4.86
N GLY A 71 2.18 14.04 -5.93
CA GLY A 71 1.39 13.45 -7.02
C GLY A 71 0.54 12.27 -6.53
N SER A 72 1.14 11.38 -5.75
CA SER A 72 0.44 10.22 -5.18
C SER A 72 -0.67 10.62 -4.21
N PHE A 73 -0.43 11.64 -3.38
CA PHE A 73 -1.42 12.18 -2.46
C PHE A 73 -2.64 12.71 -3.19
N ALA A 74 -2.44 13.52 -4.24
CA ALA A 74 -3.54 14.06 -5.03
C ALA A 74 -4.37 12.94 -5.69
N LEU A 75 -3.71 11.93 -6.26
CA LEU A 75 -4.37 10.79 -6.90
C LEU A 75 -5.13 9.90 -5.92
N CYS A 76 -4.60 9.67 -4.71
CA CYS A 76 -5.19 8.79 -3.71
C CYS A 76 -6.28 9.49 -2.85
N MET A 77 -6.19 10.81 -2.66
CA MET A 77 -7.17 11.55 -1.86
C MET A 77 -8.56 11.53 -2.51
N TYR A 78 -8.62 11.59 -3.85
CA TYR A 78 -9.89 11.56 -4.58
C TYR A 78 -10.73 10.30 -4.32
N PRO A 79 -10.24 9.07 -4.56
CA PRO A 79 -11.01 7.85 -4.29
C PRO A 79 -11.29 7.67 -2.79
N LEU A 80 -10.34 8.02 -1.91
CA LEU A 80 -10.55 7.93 -0.46
C LEU A 80 -11.75 8.77 0.00
N LYS A 81 -11.81 10.03 -0.46
CA LYS A 81 -12.93 10.93 -0.19
C LYS A 81 -14.24 10.33 -0.67
N HIS A 82 -14.28 9.78 -1.88
CA HIS A 82 -15.50 9.18 -2.43
C HIS A 82 -15.95 7.94 -1.65
N CYS A 83 -15.04 7.05 -1.26
CA CYS A 83 -15.37 5.90 -0.41
C CYS A 83 -15.94 6.35 0.95
N CYS A 84 -15.36 7.37 1.57
CA CYS A 84 -15.87 7.93 2.82
C CYS A 84 -17.25 8.59 2.65
N LEU A 85 -17.46 9.34 1.57
CA LEU A 85 -18.76 9.94 1.25
C LEU A 85 -19.84 8.89 1.02
N GLU A 86 -19.53 7.82 0.30
CA GLU A 86 -20.45 6.70 0.09
C GLU A 86 -20.82 6.04 1.43
N ALA A 87 -19.83 5.82 2.31
CA ALA A 87 -20.08 5.25 3.64
C ALA A 87 -20.97 6.15 4.52
N LEU A 88 -20.75 7.47 4.50
CA LEU A 88 -21.49 8.44 5.33
C LEU A 88 -22.88 8.74 4.79
N LEU A 89 -23.02 8.91 3.47
CA LEU A 89 -24.28 9.33 2.82
C LEU A 89 -25.12 8.15 2.33
N ARG A 90 -24.59 6.93 2.30
CA ARG A 90 -25.21 5.62 1.93
C ARG A 90 -26.44 5.71 1.03
N LYS A 91 -27.63 5.97 1.58
CA LYS A 91 -28.89 6.09 0.82
C LYS A 91 -28.97 7.30 -0.11
N LYS A 92 -28.45 8.46 0.34
CA LYS A 92 -28.40 9.72 -0.43
C LYS A 92 -27.33 9.71 -1.51
N TYR A 93 -26.22 9.01 -1.29
CA TYR A 93 -25.14 8.92 -2.28
C TYR A 93 -25.60 8.26 -3.60
N HIS A 94 -26.32 7.14 -3.50
CA HIS A 94 -26.87 6.44 -4.67
C HIS A 94 -27.98 7.21 -5.40
N THR A 95 -28.66 8.14 -4.75
CA THR A 95 -29.72 8.98 -5.37
C THR A 95 -29.15 10.25 -6.00
N ILE A 96 -28.11 10.82 -5.41
CA ILE A 96 -27.49 12.08 -5.85
C ILE A 96 -26.43 11.81 -6.93
N GLY A 97 -25.77 10.65 -6.89
CA GLY A 97 -24.69 10.30 -7.81
C GLY A 97 -23.35 10.95 -7.43
N ALA A 98 -22.25 10.38 -7.92
CA ALA A 98 -20.88 10.75 -7.52
C ALA A 98 -20.53 12.22 -7.82
N VAL A 99 -21.07 12.78 -8.91
CA VAL A 99 -20.78 14.15 -9.36
C VAL A 99 -21.44 15.20 -8.46
N ALA A 100 -22.71 15.01 -8.07
CA ALA A 100 -23.41 15.95 -7.19
C ALA A 100 -23.05 15.75 -5.71
N ALA A 101 -22.46 14.60 -5.34
CA ALA A 101 -21.86 14.42 -4.02
C ALA A 101 -20.67 15.36 -3.77
N GLU A 102 -19.93 15.77 -4.81
CA GLU A 102 -18.83 16.73 -4.64
C GLU A 102 -19.30 18.11 -4.17
N SER A 103 -20.45 18.58 -4.68
CA SER A 103 -21.07 19.84 -4.26
C SER A 103 -21.74 19.78 -2.87
N HIS A 104 -21.77 18.61 -2.23
CA HIS A 104 -22.39 18.48 -0.92
C HIS A 104 -21.56 19.21 0.15
N PRO A 105 -22.19 19.95 1.09
CA PRO A 105 -21.48 20.73 2.11
C PRO A 105 -20.60 19.90 3.05
N ILE A 106 -20.76 18.57 3.05
CA ILE A 106 -19.96 17.65 3.87
C ILE A 106 -18.59 17.30 3.26
N THR A 107 -18.40 17.58 1.96
CA THR A 107 -17.19 17.19 1.22
C THR A 107 -15.96 17.96 1.70
N LEU A 108 -16.11 19.26 1.96
CA LEU A 108 -15.03 20.11 2.46
C LEU A 108 -14.60 19.74 3.90
N PRO A 109 -15.49 19.64 4.90
CA PRO A 109 -15.09 19.23 6.24
C PRO A 109 -14.54 17.80 6.27
N LEU A 110 -15.02 16.90 5.41
CA LEU A 110 -14.45 15.55 5.28
C LEU A 110 -13.01 15.59 4.78
N THR A 111 -12.72 16.38 3.75
CA THR A 111 -11.36 16.50 3.20
C THR A 111 -10.40 17.10 4.23
N VAL A 112 -10.85 18.12 4.97
CA VAL A 112 -10.09 18.70 6.08
C VAL A 112 -9.84 17.66 7.17
N ALA A 113 -10.88 16.92 7.59
CA ALA A 113 -10.76 15.88 8.62
C ALA A 113 -9.79 14.75 8.20
N LEU A 114 -9.86 14.29 6.95
CA LEU A 114 -8.94 13.29 6.41
C LEU A 114 -7.50 13.81 6.39
N THR A 115 -7.28 15.04 5.95
CA THR A 115 -5.94 15.65 5.87
C THR A 115 -5.34 15.86 7.26
N VAL A 116 -6.14 16.38 8.20
CA VAL A 116 -5.74 16.57 9.60
C VAL A 116 -5.44 15.22 10.26
N GLY A 117 -6.27 14.19 10.00
CA GLY A 117 -6.03 12.83 10.49
C GLY A 117 -4.70 12.25 9.98
N MET A 118 -4.41 12.40 8.68
CA MET A 118 -3.12 11.97 8.12
C MET A 118 -1.95 12.73 8.73
N TYR A 119 -2.10 14.04 8.96
CA TYR A 119 -1.07 14.84 9.63
C TYR A 119 -0.80 14.37 11.06
N PHE A 120 -1.85 14.04 11.82
CA PHE A 120 -1.68 13.48 13.16
C PHE A 120 -0.94 12.14 13.13
N VAL A 121 -1.28 11.24 12.20
CA VAL A 121 -0.55 9.98 12.04
C VAL A 121 0.93 10.25 11.73
N ALA A 122 1.23 11.20 10.83
CA ALA A 122 2.60 11.57 10.51
C ALA A 122 3.36 12.21 11.68
N ALA A 123 2.68 12.95 12.55
CA ALA A 123 3.30 13.58 13.73
C ALA A 123 3.59 12.59 14.86
N TYR A 124 2.77 11.57 15.04
CA TYR A 124 2.89 10.61 16.15
C TYR A 124 3.58 9.29 15.79
N VAL A 125 3.65 8.93 14.51
CA VAL A 125 4.25 7.67 14.06
C VAL A 125 5.62 7.95 13.42
N PRO A 126 6.73 7.65 14.11
CA PRO A 126 8.07 7.97 13.62
C PRO A 126 8.61 6.99 12.56
N SER A 127 7.89 5.88 12.30
CA SER A 127 8.34 4.83 11.39
C SER A 127 7.33 4.57 10.27
N ILE A 128 7.78 4.77 9.03
CA ILE A 128 6.99 4.43 7.84
C ILE A 128 6.83 2.91 7.71
N TRP A 129 7.87 2.15 8.10
CA TRP A 129 7.83 0.69 8.07
C TRP A 129 6.67 0.11 8.88
N LEU A 130 6.39 0.70 10.05
CA LEU A 130 5.26 0.31 10.89
C LEU A 130 3.91 0.45 10.17
N LEU A 131 3.72 1.56 9.45
CA LEU A 131 2.49 1.80 8.70
C LEU A 131 2.38 0.88 7.49
N LEU A 132 3.49 0.67 6.77
CA LEU A 132 3.53 -0.21 5.60
C LEU A 132 3.30 -1.67 5.97
N SER A 133 3.85 -2.15 7.08
CA SER A 133 3.66 -3.53 7.55
C SER A 133 2.24 -3.77 8.04
N LEU A 134 1.63 -2.80 8.74
CA LEU A 134 0.23 -2.86 9.17
C LEU A 134 -0.72 -2.86 7.96
N VAL A 135 -0.55 -1.92 7.03
CA VAL A 135 -1.41 -1.84 5.84
C VAL A 135 -1.19 -3.05 4.94
N GLY A 136 0.05 -3.49 4.75
CA GLY A 136 0.38 -4.68 3.96
C GLY A 136 -0.22 -5.95 4.55
N SER A 137 -0.09 -6.16 5.86
CA SER A 137 -0.66 -7.33 6.51
C SER A 137 -2.18 -7.29 6.59
N ALA A 138 -2.82 -6.14 6.78
CA ALA A 138 -4.28 -6.03 6.87
C ALA A 138 -4.94 -5.95 5.50
N ALA A 139 -4.63 -4.92 4.72
CA ALA A 139 -5.31 -4.66 3.45
C ALA A 139 -4.94 -5.69 2.38
N ALA A 140 -3.66 -6.07 2.26
CA ALA A 140 -3.26 -7.01 1.22
C ALA A 140 -3.78 -8.43 1.51
N THR A 141 -3.81 -8.88 2.77
CA THR A 141 -4.37 -10.21 3.10
C THR A 141 -5.87 -10.26 2.82
N LEU A 142 -6.60 -9.20 3.18
CA LEU A 142 -8.03 -9.09 2.91
C LEU A 142 -8.31 -9.08 1.40
N MET A 143 -7.64 -8.22 0.64
CA MET A 143 -7.93 -8.02 -0.79
C MET A 143 -7.37 -9.14 -1.68
N ALA A 144 -6.18 -9.67 -1.39
CA ALA A 144 -5.51 -10.64 -2.27
C ALA A 144 -5.81 -12.09 -1.92
N PHE A 145 -6.17 -12.40 -0.67
CA PHE A 145 -6.38 -13.79 -0.22
C PHE A 145 -7.81 -14.03 0.26
N ILE A 146 -8.26 -13.31 1.31
CA ILE A 146 -9.51 -13.62 2.00
C ILE A 146 -10.72 -13.36 1.09
N PHE A 147 -10.82 -12.18 0.50
CA PHE A 147 -11.94 -11.82 -0.38
C PHE A 147 -12.06 -12.72 -1.62
N PRO A 148 -11.01 -12.90 -2.46
CA PRO A 148 -11.10 -13.78 -3.63
C PRO A 148 -11.28 -15.26 -3.24
N GLY A 149 -10.67 -15.70 -2.13
CA GLY A 149 -10.87 -17.05 -1.60
C GLY A 149 -12.32 -17.30 -1.16
N ALA A 150 -12.91 -16.36 -0.41
CA ALA A 150 -14.31 -16.42 0.02
C ALA A 150 -15.27 -16.36 -1.18
N ALA A 151 -15.05 -15.44 -2.13
CA ALA A 151 -15.86 -15.32 -3.34
C ALA A 151 -15.83 -16.64 -4.15
N THR A 152 -14.65 -17.22 -4.36
CA THR A 152 -14.48 -18.50 -5.06
C THR A 152 -15.19 -19.63 -4.32
N PHE A 153 -15.11 -19.66 -2.98
CA PHE A 153 -15.80 -20.64 -2.17
C PHE A 153 -17.33 -20.53 -2.29
N MET A 154 -17.88 -19.32 -2.24
CA MET A 154 -19.33 -19.07 -2.40
C MET A 154 -19.83 -19.53 -3.78
N VAL A 155 -19.11 -19.19 -4.85
CA VAL A 155 -19.44 -19.61 -6.22
C VAL A 155 -19.37 -21.12 -6.37
N CYS A 156 -18.32 -21.76 -5.84
CA CYS A 156 -18.14 -23.21 -5.90
C CYS A 156 -19.17 -23.97 -5.05
N ARG A 157 -19.70 -23.37 -3.97
CA ARG A 157 -20.77 -23.98 -3.16
C ARG A 157 -22.08 -24.11 -3.92
N ASN A 158 -22.42 -23.12 -4.76
CA ASN A 158 -23.66 -23.11 -5.54
C ASN A 158 -23.57 -23.90 -6.86
N ALA A 159 -22.37 -24.27 -7.31
CA ALA A 159 -22.19 -25.04 -8.54
C ALA A 159 -22.40 -26.55 -8.30
N ARG A 160 -23.42 -27.14 -8.94
CA ARG A 160 -23.76 -28.59 -8.87
C ARG A 160 -22.59 -29.54 -9.23
N ARG A 161 -21.59 -29.06 -9.97
CA ARG A 161 -20.42 -29.84 -10.42
C ARG A 161 -19.11 -29.12 -10.09
N SER A 162 -18.96 -28.65 -8.85
CA SER A 162 -17.69 -28.07 -8.39
C SER A 162 -16.66 -29.16 -8.11
N HIS A 163 -15.52 -29.14 -8.81
CA HIS A 163 -14.36 -29.98 -8.48
C HIS A 163 -13.92 -29.76 -7.02
N ARG A 164 -13.84 -30.83 -6.21
CA ARG A 164 -13.44 -30.76 -4.79
C ARG A 164 -12.13 -30.00 -4.59
N TRP A 165 -11.18 -30.16 -5.50
CA TRP A 165 -9.89 -29.46 -5.53
C TRP A 165 -10.00 -27.94 -5.49
N ARG A 166 -10.97 -27.34 -6.19
CA ARG A 166 -11.16 -25.88 -6.19
C ARG A 166 -11.66 -25.36 -4.86
N ARG A 167 -12.50 -26.15 -4.16
CA ARG A 167 -12.99 -25.79 -2.81
C ARG A 167 -11.87 -25.89 -1.79
N ILE A 168 -11.04 -26.94 -1.86
CA ILE A 168 -9.87 -27.09 -0.99
C ILE A 168 -8.88 -25.94 -1.22
N ALA A 169 -8.59 -25.62 -2.48
CA ALA A 169 -7.72 -24.48 -2.83
C ALA A 169 -8.27 -23.15 -2.31
N ALA A 170 -9.58 -22.89 -2.45
CA ALA A 170 -10.20 -21.67 -1.94
C ALA A 170 -10.09 -21.55 -0.41
N VAL A 171 -10.36 -22.63 0.33
CA VAL A 171 -10.21 -22.66 1.80
C VAL A 171 -8.75 -22.47 2.19
N PHE A 172 -7.82 -23.12 1.50
CA PHE A 172 -6.39 -22.95 1.74
C PHE A 172 -5.93 -21.50 1.58
N VAL A 173 -6.36 -20.82 0.51
CA VAL A 173 -6.03 -19.40 0.28
C VAL A 173 -6.58 -18.50 1.39
N VAL A 174 -7.79 -18.77 1.90
CA VAL A 174 -8.36 -18.02 3.03
C VAL A 174 -7.56 -18.27 4.32
N ILE A 175 -7.21 -19.53 4.61
CA ILE A 175 -6.40 -19.88 5.79
C ILE A 175 -5.02 -19.22 5.72
N LEU A 176 -4.37 -19.27 4.55
CA LEU A 176 -3.09 -18.61 4.32
C LEU A 176 -3.20 -17.10 4.55
N GLY A 177 -4.25 -16.45 4.05
CA GLY A 177 -4.52 -15.04 4.32
C GLY A 177 -4.69 -14.74 5.80
N GLY A 178 -5.42 -15.59 6.54
CA GLY A 178 -5.58 -15.46 7.99
C GLY A 178 -4.28 -15.61 8.76
N LEU A 179 -3.43 -16.57 8.38
CA LEU A 179 -2.11 -16.76 8.99
C LEU A 179 -1.19 -15.57 8.74
N LEU A 180 -1.18 -15.03 7.51
CA LEU A 180 -0.40 -13.84 7.17
C LEU A 180 -0.88 -12.61 7.94
N PHE A 181 -2.20 -12.46 8.12
CA PHE A 181 -2.78 -11.39 8.92
C PHE A 181 -2.33 -11.48 10.38
N ILE A 182 -2.40 -12.67 10.98
CA ILE A 182 -1.95 -12.90 12.36
C ILE A 182 -0.45 -12.65 12.48
N ASN A 183 0.37 -13.13 11.56
CA ASN A 183 1.82 -12.92 11.59
C ASN A 183 2.18 -11.43 11.51
N GLY A 184 1.54 -10.67 10.60
CA GLY A 184 1.75 -9.23 10.51
C GLY A 184 1.32 -8.49 11.76
N PHE A 185 0.22 -8.92 12.40
CA PHE A 185 -0.24 -8.35 13.67
C PHE A 185 0.69 -8.70 14.85
N LEU A 186 1.24 -9.91 14.88
CA LEU A 186 2.21 -10.31 15.90
C LEU A 186 3.54 -9.54 15.75
N THR A 187 3.97 -9.31 14.51
CA THR A 187 5.15 -8.48 14.22
C THR A 187 4.93 -7.00 14.61
N PHE A 188 3.67 -6.57 14.75
CA PHE A 188 3.32 -5.23 15.24
C PHE A 188 3.35 -5.13 16.78
N LEU A 189 3.21 -6.25 17.50
CA LEU A 189 3.16 -6.29 18.98
C LEU A 189 4.53 -6.51 19.66
N VAL A 190 5.53 -6.98 18.92
CA VAL A 190 6.90 -7.26 19.39
C VAL A 190 7.83 -6.16 18.94
#